data_AF-A0A2R6GFL3-F1
#
_entry.id   AF-A0A2R6GFL3-F1
#
_cell.length_a   1.000
_cell.length_b   1.000
_cell.length_c   1.000
_cell.angle_alpha   90.00
_cell.angle_beta   90.00
_cell.angle_gamma   90.00
#
_symmetry.space_group_name_H-M   'P 1'
#
loop_
_entity.id
_entity.type
_entity.pdbx_description
1 polymer ?
#
loop_
_entity_poly.entity_id
_entity_poly.type
_entity_poly.pdbx_seq_one_letter_code
_entity_poly.pdbx_strand_id
1 'polypeptide(L)'
;MAQTTERLRRYLDEGLEECCSEDVERRLDELETLGTELGTEQVASELDVLSALANRTRYTLVRVLVAAEEELCVCELNAVVDVSESGLSHAISKLADAGLVEGRKDGRWKMYRATNRAVALVTVLEGSVSADE
;
A
#
# COMPACT_ATOMS: atom_id res chain seq x y z
N MET A 1 24.40 0.67 -16.33
CA MET A 1 25.15 1.81 -15.76
C MET A 1 25.57 2.78 -16.86
N ALA A 2 26.56 2.48 -17.72
CA ALA A 2 27.04 3.43 -18.75
C ALA A 2 25.97 3.95 -19.73
N GLN A 3 25.12 3.06 -20.28
CA GLN A 3 24.03 3.48 -21.19
C GLN A 3 22.95 4.33 -20.50
N THR A 4 22.73 4.15 -19.20
CA THR A 4 21.75 4.92 -18.42
C THR A 4 22.22 6.35 -18.22
N THR A 5 23.50 6.51 -17.89
CA THR A 5 24.15 7.81 -17.69
C THR A 5 24.21 8.62 -18.99
N GLU A 6 24.37 7.96 -20.14
CA GLU A 6 24.39 8.63 -21.46
C GLU A 6 23.02 9.17 -21.88
N ARG A 7 21.93 8.47 -21.52
CA ARG A 7 20.57 9.00 -21.71
C ARG A 7 20.28 10.19 -20.78
N LEU A 8 20.74 10.12 -19.53
CA LEU A 8 20.59 11.22 -18.59
C LEU A 8 21.35 12.46 -19.06
N ARG A 9 22.57 12.29 -19.57
CA ARG A 9 23.36 13.38 -20.14
C ARG A 9 22.63 14.09 -21.28
N ARG A 10 22.09 13.32 -22.26
CA ARG A 10 21.30 13.90 -23.36
C ARG A 10 20.07 14.67 -22.87
N TYR A 11 19.39 14.17 -21.84
CA TYR A 11 18.26 14.88 -21.24
C TYR A 11 18.69 16.19 -20.58
N LEU A 12 19.85 16.23 -19.91
CA LEU A 12 20.38 17.44 -19.30
C LEU A 12 20.89 18.45 -20.35
N ASP A 13 21.48 17.98 -21.45
CA ASP A 13 21.88 18.79 -22.60
C ASP A 13 20.68 19.52 -23.25
N GLU A 14 19.46 18.98 -23.18
CA GLU A 14 18.26 19.65 -23.70
C GLU A 14 17.80 20.83 -22.81
N GLY A 15 18.23 20.87 -21.55
CA GLY A 15 17.83 21.88 -20.55
C GLY A 15 18.93 22.84 -20.11
N LEU A 16 20.18 22.60 -20.49
CA LEU A 16 21.35 23.41 -20.15
C LEU A 16 21.97 23.99 -21.43
N GLU A 17 22.52 25.20 -21.36
CA GLU A 17 23.24 25.80 -22.50
C GLU A 17 24.52 25.00 -22.85
N GLU A 18 25.16 24.38 -21.85
CA GLU A 18 26.26 23.43 -22.01
C GLU A 18 26.25 22.44 -20.82
N CYS A 19 26.08 21.13 -21.06
CA CYS A 19 26.18 20.12 -19.99
C CYS A 19 27.60 19.56 -19.91
N CYS A 20 28.21 19.68 -18.74
CA CYS A 20 29.48 19.02 -18.45
C CYS A 20 29.25 17.68 -17.73
N SER A 21 30.33 16.93 -17.45
CA SER A 21 30.25 15.70 -16.65
C SER A 21 29.81 15.97 -15.21
N GLU A 22 30.19 17.12 -14.64
CA GLU A 22 29.85 17.51 -13.26
C GLU A 22 28.35 17.71 -13.08
N ASP A 23 27.63 18.19 -14.09
CA ASP A 23 26.16 18.31 -14.04
C ASP A 23 25.46 16.94 -13.96
N VAL A 24 25.99 15.96 -14.69
CA VAL A 24 25.49 14.59 -14.65
C VAL A 24 25.78 13.95 -13.30
N GLU A 25 27.01 14.12 -12.78
CA GLU A 25 27.42 13.63 -11.47
C GLU A 25 26.57 14.23 -10.35
N ARG A 26 26.41 15.56 -10.33
CA ARG A 26 25.53 16.25 -9.39
C ARG A 26 24.11 15.70 -9.43
N ARG A 27 23.56 15.44 -10.62
CA ARG A 27 22.20 14.89 -10.74
C ARG A 27 22.12 13.45 -10.22
N LEU A 28 23.14 12.64 -10.44
CA LEU A 28 23.21 11.29 -9.89
C LEU A 28 23.29 11.32 -8.36
N ASP A 29 24.11 12.20 -7.80
CA ASP A 29 24.23 12.39 -6.34
C ASP A 29 22.90 12.84 -5.72
N GLU A 30 22.21 13.79 -6.37
CA GLU A 30 20.85 14.21 -5.96
C GLU A 30 19.86 13.03 -5.97
N LEU A 31 19.89 12.20 -7.02
CA LEU A 31 19.01 11.04 -7.15
C LEU A 31 19.33 9.94 -6.12
N GLU A 32 20.61 9.71 -5.83
CA GLU A 32 21.06 8.79 -4.79
C GLU A 32 20.63 9.27 -3.40
N THR A 33 20.74 10.58 -3.15
CA THR A 33 20.26 11.21 -1.92
C THR A 33 18.76 10.99 -1.75
N LEU A 34 17.96 11.31 -2.77
CA LEU A 34 16.51 11.08 -2.76
C LEU A 34 16.15 9.60 -2.52
N GLY A 35 16.88 8.67 -3.15
CA GLY A 35 16.68 7.24 -2.95
C GLY A 35 17.00 6.77 -1.53
N THR A 36 18.02 7.37 -0.92
CA THR A 36 18.45 7.03 0.45
C THR A 36 17.52 7.62 1.50
N GLU A 37 17.02 8.84 1.29
CA GLU A 37 16.06 9.51 2.19
C GLU A 37 14.76 8.72 2.38
N LEU A 38 14.33 7.98 1.36
CA LEU A 38 13.12 7.15 1.42
C LEU A 38 13.26 5.96 2.39
N GLY A 39 14.47 5.56 2.77
CA GLY A 39 14.74 4.51 3.75
C GLY A 39 14.25 3.12 3.32
N THR A 40 15.17 2.16 3.15
CA THR A 40 14.81 0.79 2.71
C THR A 40 13.85 0.08 3.65
N GLU A 41 13.96 0.33 4.97
CA GLU A 41 13.06 -0.24 5.99
C GLU A 41 11.64 0.34 5.90
N GLN A 42 11.53 1.65 5.67
CA GLN A 42 10.24 2.32 5.51
C GLN A 42 9.50 1.79 4.27
N VAL A 43 10.21 1.71 3.13
CA VAL A 43 9.66 1.12 1.90
C VAL A 43 9.23 -0.34 2.12
N ALA A 44 10.03 -1.14 2.83
CA ALA A 44 9.65 -2.53 3.13
C ALA A 44 8.36 -2.60 3.96
N SER A 45 8.23 -1.75 4.99
CA SER A 45 7.02 -1.68 5.81
C SER A 45 5.79 -1.25 5.01
N GLU A 46 5.93 -0.26 4.11
CA GLU A 46 4.87 0.17 3.21
C GLU A 46 4.45 -0.97 2.27
N LEU A 47 5.42 -1.69 1.71
CA LEU A 47 5.16 -2.85 0.84
C LEU A 47 4.45 -3.98 1.58
N ASP A 48 4.70 -4.19 2.87
CA ASP A 48 3.98 -5.18 3.66
C ASP A 48 2.48 -4.83 3.77
N VAL A 49 2.17 -3.55 4.02
CA VAL A 49 0.77 -3.05 4.06
C VAL A 49 0.11 -3.18 2.69
N LEU A 50 0.79 -2.77 1.62
CA LEU A 50 0.28 -2.89 0.26
C LEU A 50 0.08 -4.35 -0.15
N SER A 51 1.00 -5.24 0.22
CA SER A 51 0.90 -6.68 -0.02
C SER A 51 -0.25 -7.32 0.74
N ALA A 52 -0.56 -6.84 1.94
CA ALA A 52 -1.75 -7.24 2.67
C ALA A 52 -3.04 -6.82 1.94
N LEU A 53 -3.07 -5.68 1.24
CA LEU A 53 -4.22 -5.26 0.44
C LEU A 53 -4.30 -5.88 -0.96
N ALA A 54 -3.17 -6.25 -1.57
CA ALA A 54 -3.07 -6.77 -2.94
C ALA A 54 -3.60 -8.22 -3.10
N ASN A 55 -4.78 -8.50 -2.58
CA ASN A 55 -5.49 -9.76 -2.70
C ASN A 55 -6.99 -9.52 -2.65
N ARG A 56 -7.73 -10.13 -3.58
CA ARG A 56 -9.17 -9.94 -3.72
C ARG A 56 -9.95 -10.16 -2.41
N THR A 57 -9.75 -11.30 -1.74
CA THR A 57 -10.47 -11.62 -0.49
C THR A 57 -10.17 -10.60 0.60
N ARG A 58 -8.88 -10.29 0.83
CA ARG A 58 -8.47 -9.34 1.87
C ARG A 58 -8.99 -7.93 1.58
N TYR A 59 -8.90 -7.47 0.33
CA TYR A 59 -9.43 -6.17 -0.07
C TYR A 59 -10.95 -6.10 0.08
N THR A 60 -11.69 -7.15 -0.31
CA THR A 60 -13.15 -7.21 -0.10
C THR A 60 -13.49 -7.08 1.38
N LEU A 61 -12.81 -7.82 2.27
CA LEU A 61 -13.04 -7.74 3.71
C LEU A 61 -12.79 -6.33 4.26
N VAL A 62 -11.69 -5.70 3.85
CA VAL A 62 -11.39 -4.32 4.26
C VAL A 62 -12.46 -3.35 3.77
N ARG A 63 -12.87 -3.44 2.50
CA ARG A 63 -13.91 -2.56 1.94
C ARG A 63 -15.25 -2.71 2.67
N VAL A 64 -15.65 -3.94 2.98
CA VAL A 64 -16.87 -4.22 3.75
C VAL A 64 -16.78 -3.61 5.15
N LEU A 65 -15.65 -3.80 5.84
CA LEU A 65 -15.44 -3.24 7.18
C LEU A 65 -15.39 -1.71 7.18
N VAL A 66 -14.79 -1.09 6.16
CA VAL A 66 -14.78 0.38 6.01
C VAL A 66 -16.19 0.90 5.74
N ALA A 67 -16.94 0.26 4.85
CA ALA A 67 -18.31 0.67 4.49
C ALA A 67 -19.32 0.44 5.62
N ALA A 68 -19.09 -0.53 6.51
CA ALA A 68 -19.98 -0.80 7.62
C ALA A 68 -19.92 0.27 8.72
N GLU A 69 -18.80 0.98 8.87
CA GLU A 69 -18.56 1.97 9.93
C GLU A 69 -18.72 1.43 11.37
N GLU A 70 -18.86 0.10 11.53
CA GLU A 70 -19.06 -0.61 12.79
C GLU A 70 -18.27 -1.92 12.83
N GLU A 71 -18.35 -2.61 13.97
CA GLU A 71 -17.73 -3.92 14.12
C GLU A 71 -18.63 -5.03 13.55
N LEU A 72 -18.06 -5.90 12.73
CA LEU A 72 -18.74 -7.08 12.18
C LEU A 72 -18.23 -8.38 12.80
N CYS A 73 -19.14 -9.31 13.05
CA CYS A 73 -18.78 -10.66 13.48
C CYS A 73 -18.05 -11.41 12.35
N VAL A 74 -17.13 -12.30 12.74
CA VAL A 74 -16.49 -13.22 11.78
C VAL A 74 -17.49 -14.02 10.94
N CYS A 75 -18.67 -14.33 11.48
CA CYS A 75 -19.74 -15.02 10.74
C CYS A 75 -20.32 -14.16 9.61
N GLU A 76 -20.43 -12.84 9.82
CA GLU A 76 -20.91 -11.89 8.81
C GLU A 76 -19.83 -11.71 7.73
N LEU A 77 -18.56 -11.59 8.13
CA LEU A 77 -17.44 -11.53 7.21
C LEU A 77 -17.34 -12.80 6.34
N ASN A 78 -17.63 -13.97 6.89
CA ASN A 78 -17.64 -15.22 6.13
C ASN A 78 -18.75 -15.25 5.06
N ALA A 79 -19.85 -14.52 5.24
CA ALA A 79 -20.95 -14.50 4.29
C ALA A 79 -20.66 -13.66 3.03
N VAL A 80 -19.66 -12.78 3.07
CA VAL A 80 -19.32 -11.86 1.97
C VAL A 80 -18.11 -12.30 1.14
N VAL A 81 -17.48 -13.42 1.49
CA VAL A 81 -16.32 -13.98 0.77
C VAL A 81 -16.48 -15.46 0.51
N ASP A 82 -15.94 -15.92 -0.62
CA ASP A 82 -15.95 -17.33 -1.00
C ASP A 82 -14.61 -17.98 -0.66
N VAL A 83 -14.38 -18.23 0.64
CA VAL A 83 -13.20 -18.93 1.17
C VAL A 83 -13.59 -19.86 2.32
N SER A 84 -12.72 -20.83 2.64
CA SER A 84 -12.87 -21.63 3.85
C SER A 84 -12.71 -20.78 5.12
N GLU A 85 -13.19 -21.27 6.27
CA GLU A 85 -12.99 -20.62 7.57
C GLU A 85 -11.50 -20.42 7.91
N SER A 86 -10.65 -21.38 7.52
CA SER A 86 -9.20 -21.27 7.65
C SER A 86 -8.62 -20.18 6.74
N GLY A 87 -9.14 -20.05 5.53
CA GLY A 87 -8.78 -19.00 4.58
C GLY A 87 -9.19 -17.61 5.08
N LEU A 88 -10.39 -17.48 5.64
CA LEU A 88 -10.87 -16.25 6.27
C LEU A 88 -10.02 -15.87 7.46
N SER A 89 -9.73 -16.83 8.36
CA SER A 89 -8.90 -16.59 9.54
C SER A 89 -7.50 -16.11 9.13
N HIS A 90 -6.90 -16.73 8.11
CA HIS A 90 -5.60 -16.32 7.58
C HIS A 90 -5.63 -14.94 6.93
N ALA A 91 -6.69 -14.63 6.19
CA ALA A 91 -6.89 -13.32 5.57
C ALA A 91 -6.98 -12.22 6.64
N ILE A 92 -7.78 -12.44 7.69
CA ILE A 92 -7.94 -11.50 8.80
C ILE A 92 -6.64 -11.35 9.60
N SER A 93 -5.93 -12.43 9.90
CA SER A 93 -4.63 -12.35 10.59
C SER A 93 -3.64 -11.48 9.82
N LYS A 94 -3.50 -11.69 8.50
CA LYS A 94 -2.62 -10.85 7.67
C LYS A 94 -3.02 -9.38 7.66
N LEU A 95 -4.32 -9.09 7.66
CA LEU A 95 -4.82 -7.72 7.74
C LEU A 95 -4.54 -7.10 9.12
N ALA A 96 -4.66 -7.88 10.19
CA ALA A 96 -4.37 -7.43 11.55
C ALA A 96 -2.88 -7.18 11.75
N ASP A 97 -2.01 -8.06 11.23
CA ASP A 97 -0.55 -7.90 11.27
C ASP A 97 -0.11 -6.63 10.53
N ALA A 98 -0.79 -6.26 9.44
CA ALA A 98 -0.58 -5.01 8.72
C ALA A 98 -1.24 -3.77 9.38
N GLY A 99 -1.97 -3.95 10.49
CA GLY A 99 -2.67 -2.87 11.19
C GLY A 99 -3.86 -2.30 10.42
N LEU A 100 -4.47 -3.07 9.52
CA LEU A 100 -5.62 -2.67 8.70
C LEU A 100 -6.95 -3.00 9.36
N VAL A 101 -6.97 -4.02 10.22
CA VAL A 101 -8.16 -4.39 10.98
C VAL A 101 -7.80 -4.62 12.43
N GLU A 102 -8.75 -4.35 13.31
CA GLU A 102 -8.66 -4.67 14.73
C GLU A 102 -9.73 -5.69 15.09
N GLY A 103 -9.36 -6.68 15.91
CA GLY A 103 -10.27 -7.71 16.37
C GLY A 103 -10.47 -7.63 17.88
N ARG A 104 -11.72 -7.81 18.33
CA ARG A 104 -12.05 -8.00 19.75
C ARG A 104 -12.87 -9.27 19.96
N LYS A 105 -12.78 -9.82 21.17
CA LYS A 105 -13.62 -10.95 21.58
C LYS A 105 -14.83 -10.42 22.34
N ASP A 106 -16.02 -10.80 21.90
CA ASP A 106 -17.29 -10.46 22.53
C ASP A 106 -18.04 -11.77 22.90
N GLY A 107 -17.87 -12.19 24.15
CA GLY A 107 -18.33 -13.50 24.62
C GLY A 107 -17.70 -14.65 23.82
N ARG A 108 -18.51 -15.33 22.99
CA ARG A 108 -18.05 -16.42 22.11
C ARG A 108 -17.67 -15.94 20.70
N TRP A 109 -17.97 -14.69 20.36
CA TRP A 109 -17.81 -14.14 19.02
C TRP A 109 -16.51 -13.36 18.88
N LYS A 110 -16.00 -13.32 17.66
CA LYS A 110 -14.88 -12.44 17.28
C LYS A 110 -15.46 -11.36 16.38
N MET A 111 -15.29 -10.12 16.80
CA MET A 111 -15.74 -8.92 16.11
C MET A 111 -14.53 -8.21 15.51
N TYR A 112 -14.68 -7.66 14.31
CA TYR A 112 -13.61 -6.96 13.61
C TYR A 112 -14.11 -5.62 13.09
N ARG A 113 -13.23 -4.62 13.10
CA ARG A 113 -13.46 -3.29 12.50
C ARG A 113 -12.27 -2.87 11.64
N ALA A 114 -12.52 -1.98 10.69
CA ALA A 114 -11.45 -1.29 9.97
C ALA A 114 -10.73 -0.30 10.89
N THR A 115 -9.42 -0.16 10.71
CA THR A 115 -8.64 0.90 11.36
C THR A 115 -8.70 2.18 10.54
N ASN A 116 -8.36 3.33 11.14
CA ASN A 116 -8.21 4.60 10.42
C ASN A 116 -7.21 4.49 9.24
N ARG A 117 -6.19 3.64 9.37
CA ARG A 117 -5.24 3.35 8.29
C ARG A 117 -5.93 2.69 7.10
N ALA A 118 -6.76 1.68 7.35
CA ALA A 118 -7.52 1.02 6.29
C ALA A 118 -8.51 1.98 5.61
N VAL A 119 -9.21 2.81 6.38
CA VAL A 119 -10.10 3.86 5.84
C VAL A 119 -9.31 4.79 4.90
N ALA A 120 -8.19 5.36 5.36
CA ALA A 120 -7.39 6.26 4.55
C ALA A 120 -6.89 5.62 3.24
N LEU A 121 -6.41 4.37 3.29
CA LEU A 121 -5.93 3.67 2.10
C LEU A 121 -7.06 3.37 1.10
N VAL A 122 -8.22 2.96 1.59
CA VAL A 122 -9.40 2.75 0.74
C VAL A 122 -9.83 4.05 0.07
N THR A 123 -9.90 5.16 0.82
CA THR A 123 -10.26 6.48 0.27
C THR A 123 -9.31 6.93 -0.84
N VAL A 124 -7.99 6.76 -0.65
CA VAL A 124 -6.99 7.08 -1.68
C VAL A 124 -7.18 6.22 -2.93
N LEU A 125 -7.43 4.92 -2.75
CA LEU A 125 -7.65 4.00 -3.87
C LEU A 125 -8.94 4.31 -4.62
N GLU A 126 -10.02 4.64 -3.91
CA GLU A 126 -11.29 5.05 -4.51
C GLU A 126 -11.10 6.31 -5.36
N GLY A 127 -10.45 7.35 -4.81
CA GLY A 127 -10.15 8.58 -5.55
C GLY A 127 -9.19 8.40 -6.73
N SER A 128 -8.39 7.33 -6.75
CA SER A 128 -7.44 7.02 -7.82
C SER A 128 -8.06 6.19 -8.96
N VAL A 129 -9.20 5.53 -8.71
CA VAL A 129 -9.90 4.67 -9.68
C VAL A 129 -11.18 5.32 -10.19
N SER A 130 -11.76 6.26 -9.43
CA SER A 130 -12.81 7.15 -9.92
C SER A 130 -12.24 8.11 -10.97
N ALA A 131 -12.15 7.65 -12.21
CA ALA A 131 -12.12 8.54 -13.36
C ALA A 131 -13.50 9.21 -13.45
N ASP A 132 -13.51 10.54 -13.37
CA ASP A 132 -14.57 11.47 -13.78
C ASP A 132 -15.99 10.87 -13.98
N GLU A 133 -16.88 11.12 -13.02
CA GLU A 133 -18.32 11.30 -13.29
C GLU A 133 -18.67 12.79 -13.15
#